data_AF-Q9N432-F1
#
_entry.id   AF-Q9N432-F1
#
_cell.length_a   1.000
_cell.length_b   1.000
_cell.length_c   1.000
_cell.angle_alpha   90.00
_cell.angle_beta   90.00
_cell.angle_gamma   90.00
#
_symmetry.space_group_name_H-M   'P 1'
#
loop_
_entity.id
_entity.type
_entity.pdbx_description
1 polymer ?
#
loop_
_entity_poly.entity_id
_entity_poly.type
_entity_poly.pdbx_seq_one_letter_code
_entity_poly.pdbx_strand_id
1 'polypeptide(L)'
;MFVKTSATIFGIFLVLVTWIHAEKVHVIEVDDVGNKTISGEVEISDVEAEEKTDKKREVDANDIQEEVKAELDKAVESLKETAREREEEENSLLSRSSLESCGAIDCNHRGTCLGTKKTFLCACQLGFSGKTCEETVCDSARDCNGHGLCFGTTNQLTCLCNLGYTGKRCQTPI
;
A
#
# COMPACT_ATOMS: atom_id res chain seq x y z
N MET A 1 -7.40 32.52 51.57
CA MET A 1 -7.75 32.69 50.13
C MET A 1 -7.06 31.59 49.31
N PHE A 2 -7.36 30.31 49.55
CA PHE A 2 -6.71 29.18 48.85
C PHE A 2 -7.59 27.90 48.93
N VAL A 3 -8.85 27.93 48.51
CA VAL A 3 -9.69 26.70 48.41
C VAL A 3 -10.68 26.79 47.23
N LYS A 4 -10.22 27.23 46.04
CA LYS A 4 -11.04 27.18 44.82
C LYS A 4 -10.34 26.59 43.59
N THR A 5 -9.04 26.31 43.64
CA THR A 5 -8.28 25.70 42.53
C THR A 5 -8.32 24.16 42.52
N SER A 6 -8.70 23.52 43.63
CA SER A 6 -8.74 22.05 43.73
C SER A 6 -9.84 21.43 42.85
N ALA A 7 -11.03 22.03 42.81
CA ALA A 7 -12.17 21.48 42.07
C ALA A 7 -11.95 21.48 40.53
N THR A 8 -11.24 22.48 40.00
CA THR A 8 -10.94 22.55 38.57
C THR A 8 -9.92 21.50 38.14
N ILE A 9 -8.93 21.20 38.99
CA ILE A 9 -7.91 20.19 38.69
C ILE A 9 -8.53 18.79 38.75
N PHE A 10 -9.38 18.51 39.74
CA PHE A 10 -10.09 17.23 39.85
C PHE A 10 -11.01 16.98 38.64
N GLY A 11 -11.70 18.03 38.15
CA GLY A 11 -12.55 17.93 36.96
C GLY A 11 -11.75 17.60 35.69
N ILE A 12 -10.62 18.24 35.46
CA ILE A 12 -9.74 17.95 34.31
C ILE A 12 -9.17 16.53 34.41
N PHE A 13 -8.78 16.10 35.62
CA PHE A 13 -8.28 14.75 35.83
C PHE A 13 -9.33 13.68 35.51
N LEU A 14 -10.59 13.89 35.90
CA LEU A 14 -11.68 12.97 35.57
C LEU A 14 -11.95 12.90 34.06
N VAL A 15 -11.87 14.02 33.33
CA VAL A 15 -12.03 14.03 31.87
C VAL A 15 -10.88 13.32 31.16
N LEU A 16 -9.64 13.46 31.65
CA LEU A 16 -8.48 12.76 31.10
C LEU A 16 -8.55 11.25 31.39
N VAL A 17 -8.98 10.85 32.58
CA VAL A 17 -9.15 9.43 32.92
C VAL A 17 -10.24 8.79 32.06
N THR A 18 -11.36 9.47 31.78
CA THR A 18 -12.39 8.91 30.88
C THR A 18 -11.94 8.86 29.43
N TRP A 19 -11.10 9.79 28.97
CA TRP A 19 -10.47 9.73 27.65
C TRP A 19 -9.51 8.54 27.52
N ILE A 20 -8.72 8.24 28.55
CA ILE A 20 -7.78 7.10 28.53
C ILE A 20 -8.52 5.75 28.56
N HIS A 21 -9.72 5.67 29.14
CA HIS A 21 -10.51 4.43 29.19
C HIS A 21 -11.48 4.25 28.02
N ALA A 22 -11.66 5.25 27.15
CA ALA A 22 -12.62 5.19 26.04
C ALA A 22 -12.09 4.42 24.81
N GLU A 23 -10.78 4.19 24.70
CA GLU A 23 -10.20 3.31 23.68
C GLU A 23 -10.32 1.86 24.16
N LYS A 24 -11.55 1.33 24.10
CA LYS A 24 -11.84 -0.10 24.29
C LYS A 24 -11.13 -0.88 23.20
N VAL A 25 -9.97 -1.42 23.56
CA VAL A 25 -9.30 -2.49 22.84
C VAL A 25 -10.28 -3.67 22.74
N HIS A 26 -10.72 -3.95 21.52
CA HIS A 26 -11.41 -5.17 21.15
C HIS A 26 -10.42 -6.34 21.34
N VAL A 27 -10.54 -7.04 22.47
CA VAL A 27 -9.90 -8.34 22.65
C VAL A 27 -10.71 -9.34 21.84
N ILE A 28 -10.08 -9.91 20.81
CA ILE A 28 -10.62 -11.04 20.05
C ILE A 28 -10.26 -12.29 20.86
N GLU A 29 -11.26 -13.05 21.29
CA GLU A 29 -11.07 -14.36 21.90
C GLU A 29 -10.36 -15.28 20.90
N VAL A 30 -9.26 -15.88 21.34
CA VAL A 30 -8.62 -17.00 20.66
C VAL A 30 -8.92 -18.21 21.54
N ASP A 31 -9.71 -19.14 21.01
CA ASP A 31 -10.09 -20.36 21.71
C ASP A 31 -8.85 -21.17 22.10
N ASP A 32 -8.79 -21.56 23.38
CA ASP A 32 -7.78 -22.45 23.95
C ASP A 32 -7.90 -23.82 23.27
N VAL A 33 -7.07 -24.03 22.24
CA VAL A 33 -6.84 -25.34 21.63
C VAL A 33 -6.03 -26.16 22.63
N GLY A 34 -6.77 -26.84 23.51
CA GLY A 34 -6.42 -28.20 23.88
C GLY A 34 -5.49 -28.36 25.07
N ASN A 35 -5.77 -27.71 26.21
CA ASN A 35 -5.44 -28.35 27.49
C ASN A 35 -6.59 -29.31 27.90
N LYS A 36 -6.67 -30.47 27.22
CA LYS A 36 -7.47 -31.59 27.73
C LYS A 36 -6.72 -32.18 28.92
N THR A 37 -7.03 -31.69 30.11
CA THR A 37 -6.72 -32.39 31.36
C THR A 37 -7.46 -33.72 31.34
N ILE A 38 -6.71 -34.80 31.10
CA ILE A 38 -7.19 -36.16 31.34
C ILE A 38 -7.27 -36.30 32.85
N SER A 39 -8.46 -36.10 33.41
CA SER A 39 -8.82 -36.52 34.76
C SER A 39 -8.85 -38.05 34.80
N GLY A 40 -7.67 -38.66 34.91
CA GLY A 40 -7.51 -40.04 35.32
C GLY A 40 -6.93 -40.02 36.73
N GLU A 41 -7.73 -40.42 37.71
CA GLU A 41 -7.25 -40.79 39.04
C GLU A 41 -6.35 -42.02 38.86
N VAL A 42 -5.05 -41.80 38.70
CA VAL A 42 -4.06 -42.88 38.78
C VAL A 42 -3.64 -42.96 40.23
N GLU A 43 -4.13 -43.99 40.92
CA GLU A 43 -3.63 -44.39 42.23
C GLU A 43 -2.16 -44.80 42.09
N ILE A 44 -1.25 -43.93 42.55
CA ILE A 44 0.17 -44.23 42.65
C ILE A 44 0.37 -44.93 43.99
N SER A 45 0.27 -46.26 43.97
CA SER A 45 0.75 -47.12 45.04
C SER A 45 2.20 -47.50 44.76
N ASP A 46 3.07 -47.00 45.63
CA ASP A 46 4.27 -47.67 46.11
C ASP A 46 5.27 -48.18 45.05
N VAL A 47 6.23 -47.33 44.69
CA VAL A 47 7.55 -47.81 44.27
C VAL A 47 8.59 -47.19 45.19
N GLU A 48 9.26 -48.07 45.93
CA GLU A 48 10.26 -47.80 46.94
C GLU A 48 11.43 -46.99 46.36
N ALA A 49 11.80 -45.95 47.10
CA ALA A 49 12.87 -45.03 46.77
C ALA A 49 14.24 -45.72 46.93
N GLU A 50 14.83 -46.20 45.84
CA GLU A 50 16.28 -46.43 45.80
C GLU A 50 17.01 -45.12 45.51
N GLU A 51 17.59 -44.58 46.58
CA GLU A 51 18.56 -43.50 46.61
C GLU A 51 19.82 -43.87 45.80
N LYS A 52 19.78 -43.66 44.48
CA LYS A 52 20.98 -43.62 43.64
C LYS A 52 21.25 -42.17 43.24
N THR A 53 21.99 -41.52 44.13
CA THR A 53 22.92 -40.40 43.90
C THR A 53 22.99 -39.94 42.44
N ASP A 54 22.08 -39.02 42.16
CA ASP A 54 21.94 -38.19 40.98
C ASP A 54 23.29 -37.55 40.65
N LYS A 55 23.98 -38.07 39.63
CA LYS A 55 24.97 -37.29 38.90
C LYS A 55 24.16 -36.25 38.13
N LYS A 56 23.74 -35.20 38.85
CA LYS A 56 23.01 -34.05 38.37
C LYS A 56 23.84 -33.44 37.26
N ARG A 57 23.61 -33.91 36.04
CA ARG A 57 24.10 -33.25 34.84
C ARG A 57 23.21 -32.03 34.77
N GLU A 58 23.69 -30.94 35.36
CA GLU A 58 23.10 -29.63 35.23
C GLU A 58 23.12 -29.31 33.73
N VAL A 59 22.02 -29.61 33.06
CA VAL A 59 21.81 -29.21 31.67
C VAL A 59 21.38 -27.76 31.78
N ASP A 60 22.35 -26.86 31.64
CA ASP A 60 22.07 -25.43 31.60
C ASP A 60 21.08 -25.18 30.45
N ALA A 61 19.97 -24.51 30.74
CA ALA A 61 19.01 -24.10 29.70
C ALA A 61 19.69 -23.31 28.56
N ASN A 62 20.83 -22.67 28.86
CA ASN A 62 21.66 -21.96 27.90
C ASN A 62 22.23 -22.89 26.79
N ASP A 63 22.58 -24.14 27.11
CA ASP A 63 23.15 -25.09 26.14
C ASP A 63 22.08 -25.54 25.12
N ILE A 64 20.87 -25.87 25.62
CA ILE A 64 19.72 -26.17 24.75
C ILE A 64 19.33 -24.96 23.91
N GLN A 65 19.36 -23.75 24.50
CA GLN A 65 19.08 -22.51 23.77
C GLN A 65 20.10 -22.25 22.66
N GLU A 66 21.37 -22.60 22.87
CA GLU A 66 22.41 -22.43 21.86
C GLU A 66 22.23 -23.38 20.66
N GLU A 67 21.92 -24.66 20.90
CA GLU A 67 21.65 -25.62 19.82
C GLU A 67 20.39 -25.23 19.03
N VAL A 68 19.30 -24.88 19.71
CA VAL A 68 18.06 -24.41 19.06
C VAL A 68 18.30 -23.12 18.28
N LYS A 69 19.10 -22.20 18.82
CA LYS A 69 19.46 -20.96 18.13
C LYS A 69 20.30 -21.23 16.88
N ALA A 70 21.26 -22.15 16.95
CA ALA A 70 22.07 -22.50 15.79
C ALA A 70 21.24 -23.13 14.65
N GLU A 71 20.29 -24.00 14.97
CA GLU A 71 19.37 -24.56 13.98
C GLU A 71 18.42 -23.49 13.40
N LEU A 72 17.94 -22.55 14.23
CA LEU A 72 17.15 -21.41 13.77
C LEU A 72 17.96 -20.49 12.84
N ASP A 73 19.22 -20.21 13.18
CA ASP A 73 20.10 -19.36 12.38
C ASP A 73 20.38 -19.98 11.00
N LYS A 74 20.56 -21.30 10.92
CA LYS A 74 20.68 -22.03 9.64
C LYS A 74 19.40 -21.94 8.80
N ALA A 75 18.24 -22.14 9.42
CA ALA A 75 16.95 -22.04 8.74
C ALA A 75 16.72 -20.63 8.19
N VAL A 76 17.01 -19.61 9.00
CA VAL A 76 16.90 -18.19 8.59
C VAL A 76 17.82 -17.88 7.42
N GLU A 77 19.05 -18.41 7.40
CA GLU A 77 19.95 -18.18 6.27
C GLU A 77 19.45 -18.85 4.97
N SER A 78 18.94 -20.08 5.05
CA SER A 78 18.32 -20.73 3.89
C SER A 78 17.09 -19.96 3.34
N LEU A 79 16.34 -19.31 4.23
CA LEU A 79 15.21 -18.46 3.85
C LEU A 79 15.66 -17.17 3.17
N LYS A 80 16.80 -16.57 3.59
CA LYS A 80 17.36 -15.39 2.92
C LYS A 80 17.88 -15.72 1.53
N GLU A 81 18.55 -16.86 1.37
CA GLU A 81 19.05 -17.30 0.06
C GLU A 81 17.89 -17.48 -0.93
N THR A 82 16.84 -18.21 -0.53
CA THR A 82 15.64 -18.38 -1.37
C THR A 82 14.89 -17.07 -1.63
N ALA A 83 14.90 -16.11 -0.69
CA ALA A 83 14.32 -14.79 -0.91
C ALA A 83 15.12 -13.98 -1.95
N ARG A 84 16.45 -14.00 -1.89
CA ARG A 84 17.32 -13.31 -2.87
C ARG A 84 17.16 -13.89 -4.28
N GLU A 85 17.04 -15.21 -4.42
CA GLU A 85 16.76 -15.85 -5.71
C GLU A 85 15.41 -15.40 -6.29
N ARG A 86 14.36 -15.31 -5.46
CA ARG A 86 13.05 -14.79 -5.88
C ARG A 86 13.11 -13.31 -6.25
N GLU A 87 13.84 -12.50 -5.49
CA GLU A 87 14.05 -11.08 -5.80
C GLU A 87 14.83 -10.90 -7.11
N GLU A 88 15.84 -11.73 -7.38
CA GLU A 88 16.58 -11.72 -8.65
C GLU A 88 15.70 -12.12 -9.83
N GLU A 89 14.83 -13.12 -9.68
CA GLU A 89 13.86 -13.51 -10.70
C GLU A 89 12.82 -12.42 -10.94
N GLU A 90 12.24 -11.84 -9.88
CA GLU A 90 11.27 -10.75 -9.98
C GLU A 90 11.91 -9.50 -10.60
N ASN A 91 13.10 -9.10 -10.16
CA ASN A 91 13.83 -7.96 -10.69
C ASN A 91 14.29 -8.19 -12.15
N SER A 92 14.66 -9.41 -12.50
CA SER A 92 14.96 -9.81 -13.89
C SER A 92 13.72 -9.68 -14.78
N LEU A 93 12.56 -10.23 -14.35
CA LEU A 93 11.29 -10.11 -15.06
C LEU A 93 10.81 -8.66 -15.18
N LEU A 94 11.00 -7.85 -14.13
CA LEU A 94 10.65 -6.43 -14.12
C LEU A 94 11.58 -5.59 -15.03
N SER A 95 12.87 -5.94 -15.09
CA SER A 95 13.82 -5.29 -16.01
C SER A 95 13.51 -5.58 -17.49
N ARG A 96 13.17 -6.83 -17.82
CA ARG A 96 12.85 -7.24 -19.20
C ARG A 96 11.54 -6.62 -19.68
N SER A 97 10.51 -6.58 -18.84
CA SER A 97 9.25 -5.91 -19.16
C SER A 97 9.41 -4.40 -19.32
N SER A 98 10.29 -3.76 -18.55
CA SER A 98 10.59 -2.33 -18.67
C SER A 98 11.21 -1.94 -20.02
N LEU A 99 12.03 -2.82 -20.62
CA LEU A 99 12.71 -2.55 -21.90
C LEU A 99 11.73 -2.56 -23.08
N GLU A 100 10.72 -3.44 -23.02
CA GLU A 100 9.64 -3.55 -23.99
C GLU A 100 8.44 -2.64 -23.66
N SER A 101 8.33 -2.14 -22.43
CA SER A 101 7.31 -1.18 -22.02
C SER A 101 7.46 0.13 -22.79
N CYS A 102 6.32 0.74 -23.09
CA CYS A 102 6.34 2.09 -23.63
C CYS A 102 6.63 3.12 -22.54
N GLY A 103 7.15 4.28 -22.92
CA GLY A 103 7.51 5.37 -22.03
C GLY A 103 6.75 6.65 -22.35
N ALA A 104 6.91 7.67 -21.49
CA ALA A 104 6.30 8.98 -21.70
C ALA A 104 6.68 9.62 -23.05
N ILE A 105 7.89 9.35 -23.54
CA ILE A 105 8.39 9.86 -24.83
C ILE A 105 7.55 9.38 -26.02
N ASP A 106 7.00 8.16 -25.96
CA ASP A 106 6.13 7.60 -27.02
C ASP A 106 4.79 8.34 -27.12
N CYS A 107 4.40 9.05 -26.06
CA CYS A 107 3.22 9.92 -25.99
C CYS A 107 3.60 11.42 -26.00
N ASN A 108 4.74 11.78 -26.60
CA ASN A 108 5.27 13.15 -26.67
C ASN A 108 5.45 13.86 -25.32
N HIS A 109 5.54 13.11 -24.21
CA HIS A 109 5.47 13.63 -22.83
C HIS A 109 4.17 14.38 -22.49
N ARG A 110 3.14 14.24 -23.33
CA ARG A 110 1.83 14.89 -23.22
C ARG A 110 0.74 13.91 -22.79
N GLY A 111 1.12 12.78 -22.23
CA GLY A 111 0.20 11.74 -21.79
C GLY A 111 0.90 10.61 -21.04
N THR A 112 0.09 9.72 -20.49
CA THR A 112 0.56 8.49 -19.84
C THR A 112 0.52 7.34 -20.84
N CYS A 113 1.63 6.64 -21.00
CA CYS A 113 1.71 5.49 -21.90
C CYS A 113 1.28 4.21 -21.20
N LEU A 114 0.44 3.41 -21.87
CA LEU A 114 -0.07 2.13 -21.39
C LEU A 114 0.26 1.03 -22.40
N GLY A 115 1.00 0.00 -21.98
CA GLY A 115 1.33 -1.16 -22.82
C GLY A 115 2.81 -1.24 -23.19
N THR A 116 3.09 -1.77 -24.39
CA THR A 116 4.46 -2.04 -24.87
C THR A 116 4.80 -1.15 -26.06
N LYS A 117 6.08 -1.01 -26.39
CA LYS A 117 6.56 -0.26 -27.57
C LYS A 117 5.91 -0.70 -28.89
N LYS A 118 5.47 -1.97 -28.99
CA LYS A 118 4.76 -2.50 -30.17
C LYS A 118 3.29 -2.11 -30.18
N THR A 119 2.65 -2.20 -29.02
CA THR A 119 1.21 -1.93 -28.84
C THR A 119 1.02 -1.10 -27.58
N PHE A 120 0.90 0.20 -27.77
CA PHE A 120 0.63 1.14 -26.69
C PHE A 120 -0.58 2.00 -26.98
N LEU A 121 -1.17 2.49 -25.90
CA LEU A 121 -2.21 3.50 -25.89
C LEU A 121 -1.71 4.69 -25.06
N CYS A 122 -1.91 5.89 -25.58
CA CYS A 122 -1.61 7.12 -24.85
C CYS A 122 -2.89 7.69 -24.22
N ALA A 123 -2.90 7.82 -22.90
CA ALA A 123 -3.88 8.64 -22.19
C ALA A 123 -3.40 10.10 -22.20
N CYS A 124 -3.91 10.89 -23.15
CA CYS A 124 -3.47 12.27 -23.33
C CYS A 124 -3.90 13.18 -22.18
N GLN A 125 -3.01 14.12 -21.84
CA GLN A 125 -3.31 15.23 -20.94
C GLN A 125 -4.39 16.13 -21.56
N LEU A 126 -5.08 16.89 -20.70
CA LEU A 126 -6.08 17.86 -21.15
C LEU A 126 -5.49 18.80 -22.20
N GLY A 127 -6.25 19.01 -23.29
CA GLY A 127 -5.82 19.85 -24.41
C GLY A 127 -4.99 19.12 -25.47
N PHE A 128 -4.70 17.83 -25.32
CA PHE A 128 -4.01 17.04 -26.35
C PHE A 128 -4.84 15.85 -26.82
N SER A 129 -4.61 15.44 -28.07
CA SER A 129 -5.28 14.33 -28.73
C SER A 129 -4.37 13.70 -29.78
N GLY A 130 -4.87 12.66 -30.46
CA GLY A 130 -4.10 11.84 -31.39
C GLY A 130 -3.54 10.57 -30.74
N LYS A 131 -2.94 9.70 -31.55
CA LYS A 131 -2.46 8.38 -31.10
C LYS A 131 -1.30 8.50 -30.11
N THR A 132 -0.49 9.55 -30.27
CA THR A 132 0.70 9.86 -29.48
C THR A 132 0.58 11.20 -28.75
N CYS A 133 -0.63 11.75 -28.62
CA CYS A 133 -0.88 13.08 -28.03
C CYS A 133 -0.14 14.23 -28.75
N GLU A 134 0.02 14.09 -30.06
CA GLU A 134 0.71 15.02 -30.95
C GLU A 134 -0.15 16.24 -31.34
N GLU A 135 -1.47 16.08 -31.33
CA GLU A 135 -2.39 17.14 -31.73
C GLU A 135 -2.86 17.94 -30.52
N THR A 136 -3.00 19.26 -30.68
CA THR A 136 -3.61 20.12 -29.66
C THR A 136 -5.11 20.21 -29.93
N VAL A 137 -5.93 19.88 -28.92
CA VAL A 137 -7.39 20.07 -28.96
C VAL A 137 -7.67 21.57 -29.09
N CYS A 138 -8.66 21.92 -29.91
CA CYS A 138 -8.98 23.31 -30.12
C CYS A 138 -9.67 23.96 -28.92
N ASP A 139 -9.44 25.25 -28.72
CA ASP A 139 -9.98 26.04 -27.62
C ASP A 139 -11.04 27.02 -28.13
N SER A 140 -12.27 26.92 -27.64
CA SER A 140 -13.39 27.81 -28.00
C SER A 140 -13.07 29.29 -27.78
N ALA A 141 -12.37 29.64 -26.70
CA ALA A 141 -12.06 31.03 -26.38
C ALA A 141 -11.06 31.63 -27.37
N ARG A 142 -10.03 30.86 -27.73
CA ARG A 142 -8.94 31.32 -28.59
C ARG A 142 -9.22 31.11 -30.09
N ASP A 143 -9.70 29.91 -30.45
CA ASP A 143 -9.78 29.45 -31.83
C ASP A 143 -11.15 29.78 -32.48
N CYS A 144 -12.21 29.91 -31.69
CA CYS A 144 -13.55 30.39 -32.12
C CYS A 144 -13.87 31.81 -31.61
N ASN A 145 -12.85 32.60 -31.25
CA ASN A 145 -12.95 33.97 -30.71
C ASN A 145 -13.86 34.09 -29.47
N GLY A 146 -14.13 33.01 -28.74
CA GLY A 146 -15.10 32.99 -27.63
C GLY A 146 -16.56 33.11 -28.06
N HIS A 147 -16.84 33.09 -29.37
CA HIS A 147 -18.17 33.26 -29.94
C HIS A 147 -18.71 31.96 -30.54
N GLY A 148 -18.26 30.81 -30.04
CA GLY A 148 -18.75 29.51 -30.50
C GLY A 148 -18.15 28.33 -29.75
N LEU A 149 -18.66 27.14 -30.06
CA LEU A 149 -18.12 25.87 -29.57
C LEU A 149 -17.08 25.33 -30.55
N CYS A 150 -15.93 24.92 -30.04
CA CYS A 150 -14.87 24.33 -30.84
C CYS A 150 -14.91 22.80 -30.82
N PHE A 151 -14.80 22.20 -32.01
CA PHE A 151 -14.69 20.76 -32.19
C PHE A 151 -13.44 20.40 -32.99
N GLY A 152 -12.76 19.33 -32.59
CA GLY A 152 -11.56 18.83 -33.25
C GLY A 152 -10.26 19.38 -32.64
N THR A 153 -9.26 19.59 -33.50
CA THR A 153 -7.91 20.00 -33.10
C THR A 153 -7.54 21.34 -33.74
N THR A 154 -6.54 22.05 -33.23
CA THR A 154 -6.14 23.37 -33.74
C THR A 154 -5.83 23.37 -35.26
N ASN A 155 -5.42 22.23 -35.82
CA ASN A 155 -5.17 22.07 -37.25
C ASN A 155 -6.44 21.79 -38.07
N GLN A 156 -7.44 21.12 -37.49
CA GLN A 156 -8.69 20.71 -38.14
C GLN A 156 -9.89 21.06 -37.26
N LEU A 157 -10.03 22.34 -36.93
CA LEU A 157 -11.10 22.81 -36.07
C LEU A 157 -12.37 23.12 -36.85
N THR A 158 -13.51 22.87 -36.22
CA THR A 158 -14.82 23.34 -36.66
C THR A 158 -15.46 24.15 -35.54
N CYS A 159 -15.83 25.40 -35.83
CA CYS A 159 -16.54 26.26 -34.89
C CYS A 159 -18.04 26.24 -35.18
N LEU A 160 -18.85 25.97 -34.16
CA LEU A 160 -20.28 26.27 -34.18
C LEU A 160 -20.51 27.64 -33.56
N CYS A 161 -20.83 28.64 -34.39
CA CYS A 161 -20.96 30.01 -33.93
C CYS A 161 -22.24 30.26 -33.13
N ASN A 162 -22.09 31.10 -32.10
CA ASN A 162 -23.20 31.67 -31.35
C ASN A 162 -24.03 32.59 -32.26
N LEU A 163 -25.28 32.84 -31.86
CA LEU A 163 -26.16 33.76 -32.58
C LEU A 163 -25.50 35.15 -32.72
N GLY A 164 -25.61 35.73 -33.91
CA GLY A 164 -25.02 37.03 -34.23
C GLY A 164 -23.56 36.98 -34.64
N TYR A 165 -22.93 35.81 -34.76
CA TYR A 165 -21.57 35.65 -35.27
C TYR A 165 -21.51 34.66 -36.44
N THR A 166 -20.58 34.89 -37.35
CA THR A 166 -20.34 34.06 -38.54
C THR A 166 -18.86 34.01 -38.91
N GLY A 167 -18.54 33.19 -39.91
CA GLY A 167 -17.18 32.90 -40.37
C GLY A 167 -16.60 31.64 -39.74
N LYS A 168 -15.52 31.12 -40.34
CA LYS A 168 -14.88 29.85 -39.93
C LYS A 168 -14.45 29.83 -38.46
N ARG A 169 -14.17 30.99 -37.87
CA ARG A 169 -13.76 31.15 -36.47
C ARG A 169 -14.72 32.04 -35.69
N CYS A 170 -15.94 32.27 -36.18
CA CYS A 170 -16.92 33.16 -35.54
C CYS A 170 -16.41 34.58 -35.30
N GLN A 171 -15.53 35.06 -36.20
CA GLN A 171 -14.85 36.34 -36.05
C GLN A 171 -15.66 37.53 -36.56
N THR A 172 -16.75 37.30 -37.29
CA THR A 172 -17.53 38.35 -37.93
C THR A 172 -18.89 38.46 -37.23
N PRO A 173 -19.20 39.58 -36.55
CA PRO A 173 -20.55 39.84 -36.09
C PRO A 173 -21.49 40.07 -37.29
N ILE A 174 -22.74 39.61 -37.19
CA ILE A 174 -23.80 39.76 -38.19
C ILE A 174 -24.50 41.11 -38.00
#